data_AF-A0A6G0XG19-F1
#
_entry.id   AF-A0A6G0XG19-F1
#
_cell.length_a   1.000
_cell.length_b   1.000
_cell.length_c   1.000
_cell.angle_alpha   90.00
_cell.angle_beta   90.00
_cell.angle_gamma   90.00
#
_symmetry.space_group_name_H-M   'P 1'
#
loop_
_entity.id
_entity.type
_entity.pdbx_description
1 polymer ?
#
loop_
_entity_poly.entity_id
_entity_poly.type
_entity_poly.pdbx_seq_one_letter_code
_entity_poly.pdbx_strand_id
1 'polypeptide(L)'
;MIAAPEAAQPEGIVDRFRPVEKLYRHRGDGHKNAKQRRLERQMNVQGVDYSDVIDVHNLENNTEANRARIRTMSLPRSKAFSGTILEPSRAQLFEIDGVSGLRVLINAMPRHRQVQWAMRAVHEYSKNPYTNISVLKKDRSATNHLWENAWRDRSPESWKAFHSLRWANVGRHYDWTARQYMSTEDMPPLPQELEQFVQEVFDLTDMTDCKQVEAGIVNFYPAGTTMGGHLDDAEEDMVNPIVSLSLGTQCIYLQGGFSRETKPTPIWLNSGDVVIMGGEARRCFHGVPLVTSNLPSEFTEAVEAFRSSDDNVYESQEINAFLEYISKARVNINLRRVQSST
;
A
#
# COMPACT_ATOMS: atom_id res chain seq x y z
N MET A 1 -54.92 -28.79 15.34
CA MET A 1 -53.97 -27.82 14.74
C MET A 1 -52.59 -28.15 15.26
N ILE A 2 -51.70 -28.59 14.39
CA ILE A 2 -50.31 -28.94 14.72
C ILE A 2 -49.54 -27.61 14.72
N ALA A 3 -48.93 -27.26 15.85
CA ALA A 3 -48.07 -26.09 15.95
C ALA A 3 -46.81 -26.31 15.08
N ALA A 4 -46.53 -25.36 14.19
CA ALA A 4 -45.32 -25.37 13.38
C ALA A 4 -44.08 -25.18 14.28
N PRO A 5 -42.93 -25.80 13.95
CA PRO A 5 -41.72 -25.64 14.73
C PRO A 5 -41.16 -24.23 14.53
N GLU A 6 -40.75 -23.59 15.63
CA GLU A 6 -39.99 -22.34 15.61
C GLU A 6 -38.74 -22.52 14.74
N ALA A 7 -38.60 -21.65 13.74
CA ALA A 7 -37.41 -21.58 12.91
C ALA A 7 -36.20 -21.25 13.79
N ALA A 8 -35.18 -22.11 13.76
CA ALA A 8 -33.89 -21.85 14.40
C ALA A 8 -33.34 -20.50 13.92
N GLN A 9 -32.95 -19.65 14.86
CA GLN A 9 -32.25 -18.40 14.53
C GLN A 9 -30.90 -18.74 13.86
N PRO A 10 -30.51 -18.03 12.78
CA PRO A 10 -29.26 -18.31 12.11
C PRO A 10 -28.08 -18.10 13.07
N GLU A 11 -27.18 -19.07 13.15
CA GLU A 11 -25.94 -18.97 13.91
C GLU A 11 -25.19 -17.68 13.54
N GLY A 12 -24.73 -16.94 14.55
CA GLY A 12 -24.11 -15.63 14.35
C GLY A 12 -22.88 -15.70 13.45
N ILE A 13 -22.81 -14.82 12.46
CA ILE A 13 -21.66 -14.64 11.55
C ILE A 13 -20.37 -14.44 12.37
N VAL A 14 -19.42 -15.39 12.27
CA VAL A 14 -18.15 -15.34 13.02
C VAL A 14 -17.09 -14.59 12.21
N ASP A 15 -16.71 -13.40 12.70
CA ASP A 15 -15.61 -12.61 12.12
C ASP A 15 -14.24 -13.29 12.37
N ARG A 16 -13.67 -13.86 11.31
CA ARG A 16 -12.33 -14.49 11.30
C ARG A 16 -11.23 -13.55 10.82
N PHE A 17 -11.57 -12.38 10.29
CA PHE A 17 -10.61 -11.35 9.88
C PHE A 17 -10.01 -10.62 11.07
N ARG A 18 -10.86 -10.13 11.96
CA ARG A 18 -10.45 -9.28 13.09
C ARG A 18 -9.49 -9.94 14.08
N PRO A 19 -9.59 -11.25 14.38
CA PRO A 19 -8.59 -11.91 15.23
C PRO A 19 -7.17 -11.86 14.64
N VAL A 20 -7.02 -12.14 13.34
CA VAL A 20 -5.72 -12.08 12.64
C VAL A 20 -5.21 -10.64 12.56
N GLU A 21 -6.09 -9.69 12.24
CA GLU A 21 -5.75 -8.26 12.30
C GLU A 21 -5.22 -7.85 13.67
N LYS A 22 -5.86 -8.29 14.76
CA LYS A 22 -5.43 -8.00 16.13
C LYS A 22 -4.11 -8.68 16.49
N LEU A 23 -3.84 -9.88 15.97
CA LEU A 23 -2.62 -10.64 16.24
C LEU A 23 -1.39 -9.84 15.80
N TYR A 24 -1.39 -9.32 14.57
CA TYR A 24 -0.26 -8.55 14.06
C TYR A 24 -0.32 -7.06 14.40
N ARG A 25 -1.51 -6.54 14.73
CA ARG A 25 -1.63 -5.13 15.10
C ARG A 25 -0.79 -4.85 16.34
N HIS A 26 0.24 -4.05 16.15
CA HIS A 26 0.97 -3.46 17.25
C HIS A 26 0.14 -2.33 17.85
N ARG A 27 -0.77 -2.69 18.75
CA ARG A 27 -1.36 -1.74 19.68
C ARG A 27 -0.26 -1.42 20.65
N GLY A 28 0.31 -0.22 20.56
CA GLY A 28 0.97 0.25 21.75
C GLY A 28 -0.07 0.32 22.88
N ASP A 29 0.20 -0.33 23.99
CA ASP A 29 -0.79 -0.60 25.05
C ASP A 29 -1.49 0.65 25.57
N GLY A 30 -2.74 0.49 26.01
CA GLY A 30 -3.56 1.49 26.70
C GLY A 30 -2.90 2.13 27.95
N HIS A 31 -3.53 3.21 28.44
CA HIS A 31 -3.09 4.19 29.46
C HIS A 31 -1.65 4.08 30.02
N LYS A 32 -0.72 4.79 29.36
CA LYS A 32 0.66 5.09 29.74
C LYS A 32 0.96 6.59 29.40
N ASN A 33 1.88 7.27 30.06
CA ASN A 33 2.09 8.71 29.79
C ASN A 33 2.86 8.97 28.46
N ALA A 34 2.83 10.22 27.98
CA ALA A 34 3.09 10.57 26.57
C ALA A 34 4.55 10.45 26.10
N LYS A 35 5.54 10.51 27.01
CA LYS A 35 6.97 10.44 26.66
C LYS A 35 7.50 9.00 26.69
N GLN A 36 7.05 8.17 27.65
CA GLN A 36 7.48 6.78 27.82
C GLN A 36 6.94 5.85 26.72
N ARG A 37 5.69 6.04 26.26
CA ARG A 37 5.18 5.32 25.07
C ARG A 37 5.94 5.64 23.78
N ARG A 38 6.60 6.79 23.72
CA ARG A 38 7.23 7.33 22.50
C ARG A 38 8.63 6.78 22.27
N LEU A 39 9.30 6.29 23.32
CA LEU A 39 10.64 5.67 23.26
C LEU A 39 10.59 4.13 23.18
N GLU A 40 9.70 3.45 23.91
CA GLU A 40 9.66 1.97 23.92
C GLU A 40 9.02 1.36 22.66
N ARG A 41 8.07 2.04 22.02
CA ARG A 41 7.33 1.55 20.84
C ARG A 41 8.12 1.58 19.53
N GLN A 42 9.29 2.21 19.50
CA GLN A 42 10.03 2.33 18.26
C GLN A 42 10.65 1.00 17.81
N MET A 43 10.89 0.02 18.70
CA MET A 43 11.67 -1.18 18.30
C MET A 43 11.49 -2.43 19.20
N ASN A 44 10.32 -3.05 19.36
CA ASN A 44 10.34 -4.44 19.84
C ASN A 44 9.24 -5.35 19.27
N VAL A 45 9.71 -6.25 18.40
CA VAL A 45 8.99 -7.34 17.70
C VAL A 45 9.00 -8.62 18.57
N GLN A 46 9.62 -8.58 19.76
CA GLN A 46 9.79 -9.72 20.63
C GLN A 46 8.45 -10.25 21.16
N GLY A 47 8.04 -11.43 20.66
CA GLY A 47 6.94 -12.23 21.20
C GLY A 47 5.78 -12.50 20.24
N VAL A 48 5.71 -11.83 19.09
CA VAL A 48 4.76 -12.20 18.03
C VAL A 48 5.44 -13.20 17.10
N ASP A 49 4.80 -14.35 16.92
CA ASP A 49 5.22 -15.33 15.94
C ASP A 49 4.77 -14.89 14.54
N TYR A 50 5.73 -14.78 13.61
CA TYR A 50 5.48 -14.42 12.21
C TYR A 50 5.67 -15.61 11.26
N SER A 51 5.83 -16.82 11.79
CA SER A 51 6.07 -18.03 10.99
C SER A 51 4.93 -18.36 10.03
N ASP A 52 3.71 -17.87 10.32
CA ASP A 52 2.54 -18.05 9.47
C ASP A 52 2.36 -16.92 8.42
N VAL A 53 3.21 -15.89 8.44
CA VAL A 53 3.23 -14.85 7.40
C VAL A 53 3.96 -15.36 6.16
N ILE A 54 3.32 -15.26 5.00
CA ILE A 54 3.91 -15.67 3.73
C ILE A 54 5.05 -14.73 3.35
N ASP A 55 6.21 -15.31 3.03
CA ASP A 55 7.40 -14.59 2.54
C ASP A 55 7.77 -15.04 1.13
N VAL A 56 7.40 -14.26 0.12
CA VAL A 56 7.75 -14.56 -1.29
C VAL A 56 9.18 -14.19 -1.65
N HIS A 57 9.92 -13.52 -0.76
CA HIS A 57 11.31 -13.12 -0.98
C HIS A 57 12.29 -14.24 -0.62
N ASN A 58 11.90 -15.09 0.33
CA ASN A 58 12.63 -16.28 0.68
C ASN A 58 11.65 -17.44 0.97
N LEU A 59 11.52 -18.34 -0.01
CA LEU A 59 10.59 -19.47 0.08
C LEU A 59 10.93 -20.46 1.20
N GLU A 60 12.18 -20.48 1.68
CA GLU A 60 12.63 -21.32 2.78
C GLU A 60 12.10 -20.84 4.14
N ASN A 61 11.83 -19.54 4.28
CA ASN A 61 11.26 -18.95 5.50
C ASN A 61 9.81 -19.38 5.75
N ASN A 62 9.15 -19.99 4.78
CA ASN A 62 7.73 -20.36 4.87
C ASN A 62 7.56 -21.72 5.55
N THR A 63 6.47 -21.91 6.27
CA THR A 63 6.02 -23.26 6.66
C THR A 63 5.67 -24.09 5.42
N GLU A 64 5.59 -25.42 5.57
CA GLU A 64 5.12 -26.30 4.49
C GLU A 64 3.72 -25.92 4.00
N ALA A 65 2.83 -25.57 4.94
CA ALA A 65 1.48 -25.09 4.62
C ALA A 65 1.51 -23.79 3.80
N ASN A 66 2.38 -22.84 4.16
CA ASN A 66 2.54 -21.60 3.39
C ASN A 66 3.15 -21.85 2.00
N ARG A 67 4.17 -22.70 1.89
CA ARG A 67 4.76 -23.05 0.59
C ARG A 67 3.73 -23.67 -0.36
N ALA A 68 2.84 -24.52 0.13
CA ALA A 68 1.78 -25.13 -0.69
C ALA A 68 0.77 -24.11 -1.25
N ARG A 69 0.74 -22.89 -0.70
CA ARG A 69 -0.17 -21.80 -1.09
C ARG A 69 0.50 -20.80 -2.05
N ILE A 70 1.80 -20.93 -2.31
CA ILE A 70 2.56 -20.04 -3.19
C ILE A 70 2.73 -20.71 -4.55
N ARG A 71 2.26 -20.07 -5.61
CA ARG A 71 2.46 -20.52 -7.00
C ARG A 71 3.36 -19.53 -7.74
N THR A 72 4.56 -19.96 -8.10
CA THR A 72 5.44 -19.16 -8.97
C THR A 72 4.86 -19.12 -10.38
N MET A 73 4.64 -17.92 -10.90
CA MET A 73 4.12 -17.69 -12.24
C MET A 73 5.25 -17.37 -13.21
N SER A 74 5.14 -17.88 -14.44
CA SER A 74 6.06 -17.53 -15.51
C SER A 74 5.74 -16.12 -16.02
N LEU A 75 6.76 -15.27 -16.08
CA LEU A 75 6.68 -13.99 -16.78
C LEU A 75 6.88 -14.22 -18.29
N PRO A 76 6.13 -13.54 -19.17
CA PRO A 76 6.36 -13.57 -20.61
C PRO A 76 7.76 -13.01 -20.94
N ARG A 77 8.71 -13.91 -21.23
CA ARG A 77 10.10 -13.54 -21.59
C ARG A 77 10.29 -13.25 -23.08
N SER A 78 9.30 -13.54 -23.92
CA SER A 78 9.43 -13.51 -25.39
C SER A 78 9.06 -12.17 -26.04
N LYS A 79 8.33 -11.29 -25.35
CA LYS A 79 8.02 -9.94 -25.84
C LYS A 79 9.15 -8.99 -25.42
N ALA A 80 9.64 -8.18 -26.37
CA ALA A 80 10.55 -7.08 -26.03
C ALA A 80 9.81 -6.12 -25.07
N PHE A 81 10.28 -6.05 -23.83
CA PHE A 81 9.72 -5.15 -22.83
C PHE A 81 10.35 -3.77 -23.01
N SER A 82 9.54 -2.76 -23.31
CA SER A 82 10.00 -1.38 -23.61
C SER A 82 9.80 -0.41 -22.44
N GLY A 83 9.53 -0.93 -21.23
CA GLY A 83 9.27 -0.10 -20.06
C GLY A 83 10.49 0.68 -19.58
N THR A 84 10.24 1.82 -18.93
CA THR A 84 11.29 2.70 -18.36
C THR A 84 11.24 2.75 -16.83
N ILE A 85 10.24 2.11 -16.23
CA ILE A 85 9.97 2.11 -14.79
C ILE A 85 10.32 0.75 -14.19
N LEU A 86 9.91 -0.35 -14.83
CA LEU A 86 10.19 -1.71 -14.40
C LEU A 86 11.33 -2.34 -15.19
N GLU A 87 11.98 -3.32 -14.57
CA GLU A 87 13.07 -4.12 -15.13
C GLU A 87 12.72 -5.61 -15.03
N PRO A 88 12.35 -6.28 -16.14
CA PRO A 88 11.91 -7.68 -16.12
C PRO A 88 12.99 -8.67 -15.68
N SER A 89 14.27 -8.30 -15.80
CA SER A 89 15.42 -9.19 -15.62
C SER A 89 15.47 -9.84 -14.23
N ARG A 90 14.95 -9.14 -13.21
CA ARG A 90 14.92 -9.56 -11.80
C ARG A 90 13.51 -9.82 -11.28
N ALA A 91 12.49 -9.56 -12.09
CA ALA A 91 11.11 -9.65 -11.68
C ALA A 91 10.71 -11.11 -11.39
N GLN A 92 9.91 -11.31 -10.34
CA GLN A 92 9.29 -12.59 -10.01
C GLN A 92 7.82 -12.36 -9.68
N LEU A 93 6.95 -13.22 -10.19
CA LEU A 93 5.51 -13.13 -9.99
C LEU A 93 5.02 -14.37 -9.24
N PHE A 94 4.24 -14.13 -8.20
CA PHE A 94 3.64 -15.18 -7.39
C PHE A 94 2.13 -15.00 -7.32
N GLU A 95 1.39 -16.10 -7.36
CA GLU A 95 -0.02 -16.14 -6.99
C GLU A 95 -0.15 -16.83 -5.64
N ILE A 96 -0.95 -16.24 -4.75
CA ILE A 96 -1.08 -16.70 -3.36
C ILE A 96 -2.49 -17.27 -3.14
N ASP A 97 -2.57 -18.40 -2.44
CA ASP A 97 -3.79 -19.18 -2.14
C ASP A 97 -4.57 -19.73 -3.33
N GLY A 98 -4.13 -19.41 -4.54
CA GLY A 98 -4.92 -19.64 -5.74
C GLY A 98 -6.23 -18.86 -5.78
N VAL A 99 -6.36 -17.82 -4.95
CA VAL A 99 -7.41 -16.81 -5.09
C VAL A 99 -7.22 -16.17 -6.45
N SER A 100 -8.22 -16.31 -7.32
CA SER A 100 -8.11 -15.83 -8.69
C SER A 100 -7.81 -14.33 -8.71
N GLY A 101 -6.67 -13.97 -9.30
CA GLY A 101 -6.26 -12.59 -9.50
C GLY A 101 -5.49 -11.94 -8.35
N LEU A 102 -5.19 -12.64 -7.24
CA LEU A 102 -4.25 -12.15 -6.23
C LEU A 102 -2.81 -12.49 -6.63
N ARG A 103 -2.07 -11.48 -7.08
CA ARG A 103 -0.65 -11.66 -7.47
C ARG A 103 0.26 -10.71 -6.71
N VAL A 104 1.47 -11.17 -6.42
CA VAL A 104 2.56 -10.37 -5.85
C VAL A 104 3.73 -10.39 -6.82
N LEU A 105 4.05 -9.21 -7.37
CA LEU A 105 5.18 -8.98 -8.25
C LEU A 105 6.29 -8.33 -7.42
N ILE A 106 7.42 -9.01 -7.29
CA ILE A 106 8.59 -8.51 -6.55
C ILE A 106 9.76 -8.25 -7.48
N ASN A 107 10.71 -7.44 -7.01
CA ASN A 107 11.98 -7.15 -7.68
C ASN A 107 11.88 -6.51 -9.08
N ALA A 108 10.68 -6.12 -9.53
CA ALA A 108 10.45 -5.51 -10.83
C ALA A 108 10.87 -4.04 -10.89
N MET A 109 10.71 -3.25 -9.82
CA MET A 109 11.12 -1.84 -9.81
C MET A 109 12.58 -1.69 -9.31
N PRO A 110 13.51 -1.10 -10.09
CA PRO A 110 14.86 -0.81 -9.65
C PRO A 110 14.91 0.10 -8.42
N ARG A 111 15.91 -0.08 -7.55
CA ARG A 111 15.96 0.56 -6.23
C ARG A 111 16.04 2.10 -6.32
N HIS A 112 16.81 2.62 -7.28
CA HIS A 112 16.87 4.07 -7.52
C HIS A 112 15.49 4.65 -7.90
N ARG A 113 14.68 3.93 -8.70
CA ARG A 113 13.29 4.33 -9.02
C ARG A 113 12.41 4.31 -7.78
N GLN A 114 12.54 3.29 -6.93
CA GLN A 114 11.79 3.22 -5.67
C GLN A 114 12.07 4.45 -4.78
N VAL A 115 13.33 4.86 -4.66
CA VAL A 115 13.72 6.07 -3.91
C VAL A 115 13.14 7.32 -4.54
N GLN A 116 13.29 7.49 -5.86
CA GLN A 116 12.75 8.63 -6.61
C GLN A 116 11.23 8.77 -6.39
N TRP A 117 10.49 7.66 -6.43
CA TRP A 117 9.03 7.66 -6.29
C TRP A 117 8.59 7.84 -4.83
N ALA A 118 9.32 7.28 -3.87
CA ALA A 118 9.05 7.51 -2.46
C ALA A 118 9.28 8.98 -2.08
N MET A 119 10.35 9.58 -2.62
CA MET A 119 10.64 11.01 -2.47
C MET A 119 9.55 11.86 -3.11
N ARG A 120 9.15 11.54 -4.36
CA ARG A 120 8.05 12.22 -5.05
C ARG A 120 6.74 12.13 -4.28
N ALA A 121 6.40 10.98 -3.70
CA ALA A 121 5.18 10.84 -2.93
C ALA A 121 5.14 11.79 -1.72
N VAL A 122 6.27 11.94 -1.04
CA VAL A 122 6.44 12.84 0.10
C VAL A 122 6.51 14.30 -0.32
N HIS A 123 7.16 14.63 -1.43
CA HIS A 123 7.36 16.00 -1.89
C HIS A 123 6.19 16.55 -2.71
N GLU A 124 5.70 15.81 -3.70
CA GLU A 124 4.71 16.24 -4.69
C GLU A 124 3.30 15.78 -4.30
N TYR A 125 3.08 14.46 -4.21
CA TYR A 125 1.72 13.93 -4.02
C TYR A 125 1.14 14.29 -2.65
N SER A 126 1.98 14.54 -1.65
CA SER A 126 1.54 15.05 -0.33
C SER A 126 0.88 16.42 -0.40
N LYS A 127 1.21 17.23 -1.42
CA LYS A 127 0.67 18.58 -1.66
C LYS A 127 -0.67 18.57 -2.39
N ASN A 128 -1.15 17.40 -2.83
CA ASN A 128 -2.40 17.35 -3.57
C ASN A 128 -3.56 17.98 -2.76
N PRO A 129 -4.52 18.62 -3.44
CA PRO A 129 -5.57 19.39 -2.77
C PRO A 129 -6.59 18.52 -2.04
N TYR A 130 -6.58 17.21 -2.28
CA TYR A 130 -7.53 16.24 -1.73
C TYR A 130 -6.79 15.20 -0.90
N THR A 131 -6.65 15.51 0.39
CA THR A 131 -6.00 14.69 1.42
C THR A 131 -6.89 14.59 2.65
N ASN A 132 -6.55 13.71 3.59
CA ASN A 132 -7.23 13.68 4.88
C ASN A 132 -7.10 15.02 5.63
N ILE A 133 -6.00 15.75 5.46
CA ILE A 133 -5.78 17.03 6.13
C ILE A 133 -6.63 18.13 5.50
N SER A 134 -6.67 18.22 4.17
CA SER A 134 -7.45 19.27 3.50
C SER A 134 -8.94 19.10 3.74
N VAL A 135 -9.43 17.85 3.79
CA VAL A 135 -10.83 17.55 4.17
C VAL A 135 -11.11 17.94 5.62
N LEU A 136 -10.25 17.55 6.57
CA LEU A 136 -10.45 17.88 7.99
C LEU A 136 -10.43 19.38 8.26
N LYS A 137 -9.55 20.13 7.58
CA LYS A 137 -9.42 21.58 7.71
C LYS A 137 -10.39 22.36 6.83
N LYS A 138 -11.06 21.69 5.88
CA LYS A 138 -11.87 22.33 4.83
C LYS A 138 -11.10 23.38 4.03
N ASP A 139 -9.83 23.09 3.76
CA ASP A 139 -8.90 23.97 3.05
C ASP A 139 -8.00 23.15 2.12
N ARG A 140 -8.19 23.31 0.81
CA ARG A 140 -7.44 22.61 -0.25
C ARG A 140 -5.95 22.97 -0.26
N SER A 141 -5.57 24.12 0.28
CA SER A 141 -4.18 24.58 0.32
C SER A 141 -3.42 24.14 1.58
N ALA A 142 -4.11 23.51 2.53
CA ALA A 142 -3.57 23.17 3.85
C ALA A 142 -2.36 22.22 3.82
N THR A 143 -2.10 21.57 2.69
CA THR A 143 -1.00 20.62 2.48
C THR A 143 0.15 21.17 1.62
N ASN A 144 0.00 22.33 0.97
CA ASN A 144 0.96 22.88 -0.01
C ASN A 144 2.40 22.96 0.51
N HIS A 145 2.56 23.34 1.78
CA HIS A 145 3.86 23.51 2.44
C HIS A 145 4.07 22.50 3.58
N LEU A 146 3.26 21.45 3.66
CA LEU A 146 3.29 20.55 4.82
C LEU A 146 4.62 19.82 4.95
N TRP A 147 5.13 19.27 3.85
CA TRP A 147 6.45 18.64 3.80
C TRP A 147 7.56 19.67 3.95
N GLU A 148 7.47 20.79 3.23
CA GLU A 148 8.46 21.88 3.29
C GLU A 148 8.70 22.39 4.72
N ASN A 149 7.63 22.68 5.45
CA ASN A 149 7.72 23.10 6.85
C ASN A 149 8.31 22.00 7.74
N ALA A 150 8.04 20.71 7.44
CA ALA A 150 8.59 19.60 8.22
C ALA A 150 10.12 19.54 8.11
N TRP A 151 10.66 19.65 6.89
CA TRP A 151 12.10 19.50 6.69
C TRP A 151 12.90 20.81 6.82
N ARG A 152 12.31 21.98 6.56
CA ARG A 152 12.95 23.30 6.77
C ARG A 152 12.97 23.68 8.25
N ASP A 153 11.82 23.67 8.92
CA ASP A 153 11.72 24.12 10.32
C ASP A 153 12.27 23.06 11.30
N ARG A 154 12.14 21.78 10.93
CA ARG A 154 12.53 20.61 11.74
C ARG A 154 11.96 20.62 13.17
N SER A 155 10.86 21.35 13.40
CA SER A 155 10.21 21.43 14.70
C SER A 155 9.39 20.17 14.99
N PRO A 156 9.21 19.78 16.26
CA PRO A 156 8.30 18.70 16.63
C PRO A 156 6.87 18.90 16.10
N GLU A 157 6.43 20.15 16.00
CA GLU A 157 5.10 20.56 15.53
C GLU A 157 4.94 20.35 14.03
N SER A 158 5.91 20.81 13.22
CA SER A 158 5.86 20.64 11.76
C SER A 158 5.99 19.17 11.36
N TRP A 159 6.86 18.42 12.04
CA TRP A 159 6.93 16.97 11.91
C TRP A 159 5.62 16.29 12.28
N LYS A 160 5.01 16.65 13.42
CA LYS A 160 3.71 16.08 13.84
C LYS A 160 2.63 16.39 12.82
N ALA A 161 2.64 17.59 12.22
CA ALA A 161 1.70 17.96 11.17
C ALA A 161 1.87 17.08 9.93
N PHE A 162 3.09 16.88 9.42
CA PHE A 162 3.34 15.98 8.30
C PHE A 162 2.98 14.52 8.63
N HIS A 163 3.34 14.04 9.82
CA HIS A 163 2.96 12.72 10.33
C HIS A 163 1.45 12.54 10.55
N SER A 164 0.62 13.58 10.39
CA SER A 164 -0.83 13.45 10.41
C SER A 164 -1.43 13.17 9.02
N LEU A 165 -0.63 13.28 7.94
CA LEU A 165 -1.02 12.91 6.59
C LEU A 165 -1.18 11.38 6.52
N ARG A 166 -2.29 10.92 5.97
CA ARG A 166 -2.67 9.50 5.88
C ARG A 166 -2.95 9.08 4.46
N TRP A 167 -3.58 9.96 3.66
CA TRP A 167 -3.83 9.69 2.26
C TRP A 167 -3.84 10.98 1.44
N ALA A 168 -3.50 10.84 0.16
CA ALA A 168 -3.64 11.84 -0.88
C ALA A 168 -4.19 11.17 -2.16
N ASN A 169 -5.16 11.80 -2.82
CA ASN A 169 -5.62 11.32 -4.13
C ASN A 169 -4.69 11.82 -5.24
N VAL A 170 -4.50 11.01 -6.27
CA VAL A 170 -3.84 11.35 -7.55
C VAL A 170 -4.79 10.98 -8.69
N GLY A 171 -4.90 11.82 -9.72
CA GLY A 171 -5.94 11.65 -10.74
C GLY A 171 -7.35 11.90 -10.20
N ARG A 172 -8.33 11.11 -10.62
CA ARG A 172 -9.72 11.23 -10.14
C ARG A 172 -9.80 11.04 -8.62
N HIS A 173 -10.57 11.90 -7.98
CA HIS A 173 -10.70 11.94 -6.52
C HIS A 173 -11.83 11.03 -6.03
N TYR A 174 -11.50 10.18 -5.04
CA TYR A 174 -12.48 9.49 -4.21
C TYR A 174 -12.98 10.33 -3.03
N ASP A 175 -14.26 10.69 -3.01
CA ASP A 175 -14.89 11.36 -1.86
C ASP A 175 -15.24 10.32 -0.78
N TRP A 176 -14.53 10.37 0.34
CA TRP A 176 -14.73 9.45 1.47
C TRP A 176 -16.08 9.60 2.18
N THR A 177 -16.72 10.77 2.09
CA THR A 177 -18.02 11.04 2.72
C THR A 177 -19.14 10.49 1.84
N ALA A 178 -19.12 10.83 0.55
CA ALA A 178 -20.10 10.36 -0.41
C ALA A 178 -19.84 8.91 -0.88
N ARG A 179 -18.65 8.37 -0.58
CA ARG A 179 -18.16 7.05 -1.03
C ARG A 179 -18.26 6.86 -2.54
N GLN A 180 -17.93 7.88 -3.31
CA GLN A 180 -17.98 7.85 -4.77
C GLN A 180 -16.83 8.66 -5.39
N TYR A 181 -16.53 8.38 -6.64
CA TYR A 181 -15.59 9.18 -7.41
C TYR A 181 -16.22 10.49 -7.89
N MET A 182 -15.50 11.59 -7.70
CA MET A 182 -15.91 12.89 -8.20
C MET A 182 -15.69 12.97 -9.71
N SER A 183 -16.66 13.54 -10.41
CA SER A 183 -16.58 13.87 -11.84
C SER A 183 -16.73 15.38 -12.00
N THR A 184 -15.69 16.13 -11.63
CA THR A 184 -15.62 17.58 -11.84
C THR A 184 -14.58 17.91 -12.91
N GLU A 185 -14.87 18.90 -13.75
CA GLU A 185 -14.01 19.28 -14.88
C GLU A 185 -12.62 19.80 -14.46
N ASP A 186 -12.46 20.21 -13.19
CA ASP A 186 -11.22 20.73 -12.62
C ASP A 186 -10.27 19.65 -12.07
N MET A 187 -10.63 18.36 -12.17
CA MET A 187 -9.78 17.29 -11.66
C MET A 187 -8.55 17.09 -12.55
N PRO A 188 -7.33 17.07 -11.99
CA PRO A 188 -6.15 16.76 -12.77
C PRO A 188 -6.21 15.32 -13.27
N PRO A 189 -5.66 15.03 -14.47
CA PRO A 189 -5.48 13.65 -14.92
C PRO A 189 -4.55 12.89 -13.96
N LEU A 190 -4.57 11.57 -14.05
CA LEU A 190 -3.58 10.76 -13.34
C LEU A 190 -2.18 11.11 -13.91
N PRO A 191 -1.15 11.29 -13.07
CA PRO A 191 0.21 11.49 -13.55
C PRO A 191 0.62 10.40 -14.54
N GLN A 192 1.16 10.80 -15.70
CA GLN A 192 1.45 9.91 -16.82
C GLN A 192 2.38 8.76 -16.43
N GLU A 193 3.30 8.99 -15.49
CA GLU A 193 4.19 7.94 -15.01
C GLU A 193 3.46 6.84 -14.22
N LEU A 194 2.37 7.18 -13.53
CA LEU A 194 1.57 6.21 -12.77
C LEU A 194 0.73 5.39 -13.74
N GLU A 195 0.22 6.04 -14.79
CA GLU A 195 -0.42 5.37 -15.93
C GLU A 195 0.54 4.39 -16.61
N GLN A 196 1.75 4.84 -16.93
CA GLN A 196 2.78 4.04 -17.57
C GLN A 196 3.22 2.87 -16.69
N PHE A 197 3.40 3.09 -15.37
CA PHE A 197 3.76 2.01 -14.45
C PHE A 197 2.72 0.90 -14.43
N VAL A 198 1.43 1.23 -14.42
CA VAL A 198 0.38 0.20 -14.45
C VAL A 198 0.37 -0.54 -15.79
N GLN A 199 0.55 0.18 -16.90
CA GLN A 199 0.68 -0.47 -18.21
C GLN A 199 1.87 -1.44 -18.23
N GLU A 200 3.03 -1.02 -17.70
CA GLU A 200 4.22 -1.87 -17.58
C GLU A 200 3.98 -3.09 -16.68
N VAL A 201 3.21 -2.95 -15.59
CA VAL A 201 2.79 -4.10 -14.76
C VAL A 201 1.91 -5.05 -15.58
N PHE A 202 0.95 -4.55 -16.35
CA PHE A 202 0.08 -5.39 -17.17
C PHE A 202 0.86 -6.11 -18.28
N ASP A 203 1.73 -5.41 -18.99
CA ASP A 203 2.57 -5.99 -20.03
C ASP A 203 3.50 -7.07 -19.46
N LEU A 204 4.13 -6.78 -18.31
CA LEU A 204 5.04 -7.71 -17.64
C LEU A 204 4.31 -8.95 -17.10
N THR A 205 3.03 -8.85 -16.77
CA THR A 205 2.25 -9.95 -16.16
C THR A 205 1.22 -10.59 -17.10
N ASP A 206 1.32 -10.28 -18.40
CA ASP A 206 0.43 -10.74 -19.49
C ASP A 206 -1.06 -10.45 -19.24
N MET A 207 -1.36 -9.30 -18.63
CA MET A 207 -2.72 -8.83 -18.34
C MET A 207 -3.21 -7.87 -19.44
N THR A 208 -3.07 -8.27 -20.71
CA THR A 208 -3.25 -7.38 -21.88
C THR A 208 -4.68 -6.88 -22.09
N ASP A 209 -5.67 -7.54 -21.50
CA ASP A 209 -7.08 -7.14 -21.59
C ASP A 209 -7.47 -6.06 -20.56
N CYS A 210 -6.54 -5.70 -19.65
CA CYS A 210 -6.75 -4.65 -18.68
C CYS A 210 -6.67 -3.26 -19.32
N LYS A 211 -7.44 -2.33 -18.78
CA LYS A 211 -7.60 -0.97 -19.29
C LYS A 211 -6.84 0.04 -18.45
N GLN A 212 -6.62 1.21 -19.04
CA GLN A 212 -5.95 2.32 -18.39
C GLN A 212 -6.63 2.72 -17.08
N VAL A 213 -5.80 2.97 -16.07
CA VAL A 213 -6.22 3.49 -14.76
C VAL A 213 -6.43 4.99 -14.79
N GLU A 214 -7.30 5.49 -13.92
CA GLU A 214 -7.77 6.88 -13.93
C GLU A 214 -7.62 7.57 -12.56
N ALA A 215 -7.38 6.78 -11.52
CA ALA A 215 -7.32 7.24 -10.15
C ALA A 215 -6.23 6.50 -9.36
N GLY A 216 -5.73 7.17 -8.34
CA GLY A 216 -4.90 6.55 -7.32
C GLY A 216 -5.06 7.16 -5.94
N ILE A 217 -4.77 6.34 -4.94
CA ILE A 217 -4.70 6.76 -3.53
C ILE A 217 -3.29 6.46 -3.03
N VAL A 218 -2.58 7.53 -2.68
CA VAL A 218 -1.28 7.47 -2.02
C VAL A 218 -1.51 7.45 -0.53
N ASN A 219 -1.29 6.30 0.10
CA ASN A 219 -1.40 6.11 1.53
C ASN A 219 -0.04 6.30 2.21
N PHE A 220 -0.04 7.06 3.31
CA PHE A 220 1.13 7.35 4.12
C PHE A 220 0.99 6.67 5.49
N TYR A 221 1.89 5.73 5.76
CA TYR A 221 1.91 4.94 6.98
C TYR A 221 3.17 5.22 7.80
N PRO A 222 3.18 6.25 8.66
CA PRO A 222 4.15 6.30 9.73
C PRO A 222 4.10 5.03 10.61
N ALA A 223 5.22 4.63 11.19
CA ALA A 223 5.32 3.43 12.01
C ALA A 223 4.24 3.40 13.12
N GLY A 224 3.63 2.23 13.30
CA GLY A 224 2.53 2.03 14.24
C GLY A 224 1.16 2.50 13.75
N THR A 225 1.04 2.99 12.51
CA THR A 225 -0.26 3.15 11.84
C THR A 225 -0.71 1.82 11.21
N THR A 226 -2.03 1.68 11.04
CA THR A 226 -2.65 0.46 10.52
C THR A 226 -3.85 0.81 9.66
N MET A 227 -4.18 -0.06 8.71
CA MET A 227 -5.43 -0.04 7.96
C MET A 227 -6.23 -1.30 8.29
N GLY A 228 -7.45 -1.13 8.79
CA GLY A 228 -8.31 -2.25 9.14
C GLY A 228 -8.84 -2.99 7.91
N GLY A 229 -9.43 -4.16 8.12
CA GLY A 229 -10.12 -4.92 7.07
C GLY A 229 -11.22 -4.10 6.40
N HIS A 230 -11.08 -3.83 5.10
CA HIS A 230 -12.01 -3.06 4.28
C HIS A 230 -12.11 -3.63 2.86
N LEU A 231 -13.06 -3.11 2.10
CA LEU A 231 -13.25 -3.37 0.67
C LEU A 231 -12.97 -2.07 -0.09
N ASP A 232 -12.42 -2.22 -1.29
CA ASP A 232 -12.37 -1.17 -2.30
C ASP A 232 -13.50 -1.45 -3.30
N ASP A 233 -14.69 -0.89 -3.05
CA ASP A 233 -15.93 -1.21 -3.76
C ASP A 233 -16.65 0.02 -4.34
N ALA A 234 -15.89 1.10 -4.52
CA ALA A 234 -16.43 2.40 -4.93
C ALA A 234 -16.35 2.66 -6.44
N GLU A 235 -15.55 1.87 -7.16
CA GLU A 235 -15.40 1.97 -8.61
C GLU A 235 -16.59 1.32 -9.32
N GLU A 236 -17.01 1.88 -10.45
CA GLU A 236 -17.97 1.21 -11.33
C GLU A 236 -17.30 0.01 -12.03
N ASP A 237 -16.02 0.15 -12.39
CA ASP A 237 -15.21 -0.93 -12.93
C ASP A 237 -14.64 -1.83 -11.82
N MET A 238 -15.39 -2.90 -11.54
CA MET A 238 -15.01 -3.97 -10.62
C MET A 238 -14.40 -5.19 -11.34
N VAL A 239 -13.94 -5.02 -12.59
CA VAL A 239 -13.27 -6.05 -13.40
C VAL A 239 -11.77 -5.75 -13.51
N ASN A 240 -11.41 -4.50 -13.79
CA ASN A 240 -10.01 -4.08 -13.86
C ASN A 240 -9.33 -4.23 -12.49
N PRO A 241 -8.09 -4.74 -12.44
CA PRO A 241 -7.40 -4.93 -11.17
C PRO A 241 -7.05 -3.60 -10.49
N ILE A 242 -6.88 -3.66 -9.17
CA ILE A 242 -6.14 -2.63 -8.44
C ILE A 242 -4.67 -3.03 -8.43
N VAL A 243 -3.79 -2.07 -8.74
CA VAL A 243 -2.33 -2.24 -8.68
C VAL A 243 -1.79 -1.40 -7.52
N SER A 244 -1.24 -2.06 -6.50
CA SER A 244 -0.74 -1.43 -5.28
C SER A 244 0.78 -1.54 -5.17
N LEU A 245 1.47 -0.41 -5.36
CA LEU A 245 2.92 -0.30 -5.19
C LEU A 245 3.29 0.00 -3.74
N SER A 246 4.29 -0.72 -3.23
CA SER A 246 4.85 -0.60 -1.88
C SER A 246 6.17 0.15 -1.89
N LEU A 247 6.38 1.14 -1.03
CA LEU A 247 7.65 1.88 -0.93
C LEU A 247 8.03 2.16 0.54
N GLY A 248 9.30 1.97 0.88
CA GLY A 248 9.82 2.21 2.24
C GLY A 248 9.80 0.97 3.14
N THR A 249 9.43 1.14 4.40
CA THR A 249 9.49 0.04 5.39
C THR A 249 8.59 -1.15 5.05
N GLN A 250 9.00 -2.33 5.54
CA GLN A 250 8.26 -3.58 5.41
C GLN A 250 6.92 -3.53 6.16
N CYS A 251 5.88 -4.15 5.60
CA CYS A 251 4.58 -4.31 6.26
C CYS A 251 4.03 -5.75 6.15
N ILE A 252 3.03 -6.05 6.98
CA ILE A 252 2.14 -7.20 6.76
C ILE A 252 0.90 -6.70 6.03
N TYR A 253 0.62 -7.29 4.88
CA TYR A 253 -0.65 -7.18 4.18
C TYR A 253 -1.53 -8.38 4.52
N LEU A 254 -2.82 -8.16 4.70
CA LEU A 254 -3.82 -9.20 4.92
C LEU A 254 -4.74 -9.28 3.72
N GLN A 255 -4.84 -10.46 3.11
CA GLN A 255 -5.85 -10.78 2.10
C GLN A 255 -6.94 -11.68 2.68
N GLY A 256 -8.16 -11.18 2.82
CA GLY A 256 -9.36 -11.94 3.19
C GLY A 256 -10.13 -12.47 1.98
N GLY A 257 -11.38 -12.85 2.22
CA GLY A 257 -12.34 -13.28 1.20
C GLY A 257 -13.47 -12.26 0.98
N PHE A 258 -14.54 -12.67 0.31
CA PHE A 258 -15.73 -11.83 0.08
C PHE A 258 -16.48 -11.41 1.35
N SER A 259 -16.24 -12.11 2.47
CA SER A 259 -16.78 -11.77 3.78
C SER A 259 -15.70 -11.84 4.85
N ARG A 260 -15.99 -11.24 6.01
CA ARG A 260 -15.09 -11.29 7.18
C ARG A 260 -15.05 -12.67 7.85
N GLU A 261 -15.84 -13.64 7.39
CA GLU A 261 -15.80 -15.03 7.85
C GLU A 261 -14.61 -15.79 7.27
N THR A 262 -14.04 -15.33 6.15
CA THR A 262 -12.81 -15.87 5.62
C THR A 262 -11.63 -15.40 6.46
N LYS A 263 -10.86 -16.35 7.02
CA LYS A 263 -9.60 -16.03 7.71
C LYS A 263 -8.61 -15.43 6.69
N PRO A 264 -8.03 -14.25 6.94
CA PRO A 264 -7.15 -13.62 5.98
C PRO A 264 -5.77 -14.25 5.98
N THR A 265 -5.13 -14.15 4.82
CA THR A 265 -3.77 -14.58 4.54
C THR A 265 -2.80 -13.43 4.77
N PRO A 266 -1.88 -13.57 5.72
CA PRO A 266 -0.82 -12.59 5.95
C PRO A 266 0.33 -12.78 4.97
N ILE A 267 0.78 -11.67 4.37
CA ILE A 267 1.87 -11.63 3.37
C ILE A 267 2.83 -10.50 3.73
N TRP A 268 4.13 -10.78 3.75
CA TRP A 268 5.16 -9.75 3.87
C TRP A 268 5.28 -8.96 2.57
N LEU A 269 5.24 -7.63 2.69
CA LEU A 269 5.54 -6.72 1.58
C LEU A 269 6.72 -5.82 1.93
N ASN A 270 7.71 -5.78 1.06
CA ASN A 270 8.90 -4.94 1.12
C ASN A 270 8.76 -3.72 0.20
N SER A 271 9.81 -2.89 0.14
CA SER A 271 9.88 -1.79 -0.81
C SER A 271 10.04 -2.33 -2.24
N GLY A 272 9.27 -1.78 -3.17
CA GLY A 272 9.22 -2.16 -4.58
C GLY A 272 8.20 -3.24 -4.92
N ASP A 273 7.61 -3.89 -3.93
CA ASP A 273 6.62 -4.94 -4.17
C ASP A 273 5.31 -4.36 -4.69
N VAL A 274 4.72 -5.07 -5.64
CA VAL A 274 3.45 -4.72 -6.26
C VAL A 274 2.43 -5.82 -5.98
N VAL A 275 1.35 -5.48 -5.30
CA VAL A 275 0.19 -6.36 -5.15
C VAL A 275 -0.80 -6.02 -6.27
N ILE A 276 -1.22 -7.04 -7.02
CA ILE A 276 -2.24 -6.93 -8.05
C ILE A 276 -3.48 -7.65 -7.51
N MET A 277 -4.59 -6.93 -7.39
CA MET A 277 -5.88 -7.43 -6.94
C MET A 277 -6.86 -7.44 -8.11
N GLY A 278 -6.80 -8.48 -8.93
CA GLY A 278 -7.76 -8.77 -10.01
C GLY A 278 -8.75 -9.87 -9.63
N GLY A 279 -9.60 -10.27 -10.57
CA GLY A 279 -10.48 -11.44 -10.41
C GLY A 279 -11.33 -11.39 -9.13
N GLU A 280 -11.28 -12.46 -8.34
CA GLU A 280 -11.98 -12.53 -7.05
C GLU A 280 -11.30 -11.64 -6.01
N ALA A 281 -9.96 -11.56 -6.01
CA ALA A 281 -9.20 -10.76 -5.05
C ALA A 281 -9.60 -9.28 -5.05
N ARG A 282 -10.01 -8.76 -6.21
CA ARG A 282 -10.53 -7.39 -6.40
C ARG A 282 -11.70 -7.02 -5.49
N ARG A 283 -12.45 -8.02 -5.02
CA ARG A 283 -13.71 -7.89 -4.25
C ARG A 283 -13.58 -8.43 -2.82
N CYS A 284 -12.36 -8.73 -2.39
CA CYS A 284 -12.11 -9.35 -1.11
C CYS A 284 -11.66 -8.33 -0.05
N PHE A 285 -12.01 -8.61 1.20
CA PHE A 285 -11.54 -7.83 2.34
C PHE A 285 -10.02 -7.83 2.38
N HIS A 286 -9.40 -6.69 2.66
CA HIS A 286 -7.97 -6.61 2.85
C HIS A 286 -7.58 -5.50 3.84
N GLY A 287 -6.32 -5.50 4.30
CA GLY A 287 -5.86 -4.52 5.26
C GLY A 287 -4.36 -4.60 5.53
N VAL A 288 -3.86 -3.67 6.34
CA VAL A 288 -2.46 -3.56 6.73
C VAL A 288 -2.39 -3.42 8.26
N PRO A 289 -2.33 -4.54 9.01
CA PRO A 289 -2.30 -4.51 10.46
C PRO A 289 -0.97 -4.04 11.05
N LEU A 290 0.12 -4.10 10.29
CA LEU A 290 1.46 -3.80 10.77
C LEU A 290 2.30 -3.11 9.69
N VAL A 291 2.87 -1.95 10.04
CA VAL A 291 4.03 -1.35 9.35
C VAL A 291 5.20 -1.35 10.33
N THR A 292 6.31 -1.95 9.93
CA THR A 292 7.50 -2.11 10.76
C THR A 292 8.39 -0.87 10.67
N SER A 293 9.47 -0.84 11.45
CA SER A 293 10.58 0.11 11.26
C SER A 293 11.75 -0.53 10.50
N ASN A 294 11.50 -1.62 9.77
CA ASN A 294 12.51 -2.32 9.00
C ASN A 294 12.54 -1.74 7.58
N LEU A 295 13.50 -0.85 7.34
CA LEU A 295 13.84 -0.36 6.01
C LEU A 295 15.04 -1.17 5.48
N PRO A 296 14.97 -1.77 4.28
CA PRO A 296 16.10 -2.49 3.71
C PRO A 296 17.36 -1.62 3.64
N SER A 297 18.54 -2.16 3.97
CA SER A 297 19.80 -1.42 3.91
C SER A 297 20.09 -0.93 2.49
N GLU A 298 19.76 -1.73 1.49
CA GLU A 298 19.91 -1.40 0.06
C GLU A 298 19.03 -0.20 -0.35
N PHE A 299 17.93 0.05 0.36
CA PHE A 299 17.13 1.25 0.13
C PHE A 299 17.88 2.49 0.64
N THR A 300 18.50 2.39 1.83
CA THR A 300 19.31 3.48 2.40
C THR A 300 20.53 3.78 1.53
N GLU A 301 21.21 2.75 1.04
CA GLU A 301 22.30 2.89 0.08
C GLU A 301 21.83 3.56 -1.23
N ALA A 302 20.66 3.19 -1.73
CA ALA A 302 20.06 3.82 -2.90
C ALA A 302 19.69 5.29 -2.68
N VAL A 303 19.35 5.71 -1.46
CA VAL A 303 19.15 7.13 -1.12
C VAL A 303 20.45 7.91 -1.22
N GLU A 304 21.56 7.35 -0.73
CA GLU A 304 22.87 8.00 -0.83
C GLU A 304 23.41 8.05 -2.27
N ALA A 305 23.14 7.01 -3.06
CA ALA A 305 23.41 7.02 -4.50
C ALA A 305 22.57 8.09 -5.22
N PHE A 306 21.27 8.17 -4.90
CA PHE A 306 20.37 9.17 -5.47
C PHE A 306 20.82 10.60 -5.14
N ARG A 307 21.24 10.87 -3.91
CA ARG A 307 21.77 12.17 -3.47
C ARG A 307 22.87 12.71 -4.40
N SER A 308 23.72 11.82 -4.88
CA SER A 308 24.89 12.14 -5.71
C SER A 308 24.64 12.02 -7.22
N SER A 309 23.40 11.70 -7.63
CA SER A 309 23.04 11.49 -9.04
C SER A 309 22.61 12.78 -9.73
N ASP A 310 22.77 12.82 -11.06
CA ASP A 310 22.32 13.96 -11.88
C ASP A 310 20.79 14.13 -11.90
N ASP A 311 20.04 13.08 -11.55
CA ASP A 311 18.57 13.08 -11.44
C ASP A 311 18.08 13.78 -10.15
N ASN A 312 18.98 14.14 -9.23
CA ASN A 312 18.61 14.74 -7.97
C ASN A 312 18.26 16.23 -8.11
N VAL A 313 16.99 16.54 -7.90
CA VAL A 313 16.46 17.92 -7.90
C VAL A 313 16.18 18.48 -6.51
N TYR A 314 16.52 17.74 -5.44
CA TYR A 314 16.16 18.07 -4.05
C TYR A 314 17.36 18.58 -3.24
N GLU A 315 17.07 19.45 -2.27
CA GLU A 315 18.09 19.95 -1.33
C GLU A 315 18.63 18.80 -0.46
N SER A 316 19.92 18.85 -0.13
CA SER A 316 20.54 17.81 0.72
C SER A 316 19.87 17.68 2.10
N GLN A 317 19.40 18.80 2.66
CA GLN A 317 18.63 18.81 3.92
C GLN A 317 17.28 18.13 3.77
N GLU A 318 16.63 18.28 2.61
CA GLU A 318 15.36 17.63 2.31
C GLU A 318 15.54 16.11 2.20
N ILE A 319 16.58 15.65 1.50
CA ILE A 319 16.90 14.21 1.40
C ILE A 319 17.17 13.61 2.79
N ASN A 320 17.86 14.35 3.67
CA ASN A 320 18.08 13.90 5.05
C ASN A 320 16.77 13.74 5.83
N ALA A 321 15.85 14.71 5.69
CA ALA A 321 14.53 14.61 6.30
C ALA A 321 13.71 13.47 5.69
N PHE A 322 13.78 13.27 4.39
CA PHE A 322 13.13 12.15 3.71
C PHE A 322 13.64 10.81 4.27
N LEU A 323 14.95 10.63 4.41
CA LEU A 323 15.53 9.42 4.99
C LEU A 323 15.08 9.22 6.44
N GLU A 324 15.06 10.29 7.25
CA GLU A 324 14.55 10.28 8.61
C GLU A 324 13.08 9.82 8.67
N TYR A 325 12.24 10.33 7.77
CA TYR A 325 10.84 9.95 7.65
C TYR A 325 10.65 8.50 7.19
N ILE A 326 11.21 8.14 6.03
CA ILE A 326 10.96 6.85 5.36
C ILE A 326 11.57 5.68 6.13
N SER A 327 12.62 5.90 6.94
CA SER A 327 13.17 4.89 7.85
C SER A 327 12.15 4.35 8.87
N LYS A 328 11.08 5.11 9.12
CA LYS A 328 9.99 4.75 10.04
C LYS A 328 8.64 4.93 9.38
N ALA A 329 8.57 4.89 8.05
CA ALA A 329 7.32 5.06 7.34
C ALA A 329 7.28 4.20 6.08
N ARG A 330 6.07 4.09 5.55
CA ARG A 330 5.78 3.38 4.31
C ARG A 330 4.81 4.21 3.49
N VAL A 331 5.01 4.20 2.19
CA VAL A 331 4.09 4.76 1.21
C VAL A 331 3.47 3.60 0.42
N ASN A 332 2.18 3.65 0.16
CA ASN A 332 1.51 2.75 -0.78
C ASN A 332 0.78 3.56 -1.83
N ILE A 333 0.92 3.22 -3.11
CA ILE A 333 0.22 3.88 -4.21
C ILE A 333 -0.72 2.86 -4.82
N ASN A 334 -2.02 3.02 -4.59
CA ASN A 334 -3.07 2.11 -5.07
C ASN A 334 -3.74 2.71 -6.31
N LEU A 335 -3.48 2.14 -7.48
CA LEU A 335 -3.91 2.64 -8.77
C LEU A 335 -5.05 1.79 -9.33
N ARG A 336 -6.05 2.45 -9.89
CA ARG A 336 -7.28 1.79 -10.30
C ARG A 336 -8.02 2.53 -11.40
N ARG A 337 -8.84 1.77 -12.10
CA ARG A 337 -9.81 2.27 -13.07
C ARG A 337 -11.13 2.53 -12.35
N VAL A 338 -11.80 3.64 -12.70
CA VAL A 338 -13.03 4.07 -12.02
C VAL A 338 -14.26 3.72 -12.85
N GLN A 339 -14.29 4.14 -14.11
CA GLN A 339 -15.48 4.03 -14.96
C GLN A 339 -15.52 2.72 -15.74
N SER A 340 -16.67 2.06 -15.76
CA SER A 340 -16.94 0.98 -16.72
C SER A 340 -17.02 1.59 -18.11
N SER A 341 -16.23 1.10 -19.07
CA SER A 341 -16.39 1.53 -20.47
C SER A 341 -17.79 1.15 -20.96
N THR A 342 -18.49 2.09 -21.58
CA THR A 342 -19.62 1.79 -22.49
C THR A 342 -19.19 0.92 -23.65
#